data_AF-A0A7S3Y5K5-F1
#
_entry.id   AF-A0A7S3Y5K5-F1
#
_cell.length_a   1.000
_cell.length_b   1.000
_cell.length_c   1.000
_cell.angle_alpha   90.00
_cell.angle_beta   90.00
_cell.angle_gamma   90.00
#
_symmetry.space_group_name_H-M   'P 1'
#
loop_
_entity.id
_entity.type
_entity.pdbx_description
1 polymer ?
#
loop_
_entity_poly.entity_id
_entity_poly.type
_entity_poly.pdbx_seq_one_letter_code
_entity_poly.pdbx_strand_id
1 'polypeptide(L)'
;GASGKKHTQAIHAALSREFQVPKLERINVLEPLSQPEPYRQRFTRQEADEVDWSTFATFYAFAEAVPHADPVAVEAHPAPRRHRARRPRITFPRDITKWNESKKDKFYAYPQTYQGTNEFHVDWSSGPDRYMISQDGLPRMGWKRQFQFYAYGASKYHVLEKVLDMATARPGERPGYKIVKGHYIPAEPGWRCRFGFYGLDDPAPGANLYHVQDQEEPFYRTRIGLERATHWGWKDRFSFYAFDVPIHGTSKVSVHYMIRSTDSEDVYPDQHRITLGLPSGAWEHLFDFYAFPAPSVQLLLEEEGGGKYY
;
A
#
# COMPACT_ATOMS: atom_id res chain seq x y z
N GLY A 1 -23.72 9.18 -39.21
CA GLY A 1 -23.23 9.82 -37.97
C GLY A 1 -23.73 9.17 -36.68
N ALA A 2 -25.04 8.95 -36.51
CA ALA A 2 -25.63 8.53 -35.22
C ALA A 2 -25.60 7.01 -34.92
N SER A 3 -25.35 6.15 -35.93
CA SER A 3 -25.34 4.68 -35.76
C SER A 3 -24.07 4.15 -35.05
N GLY A 4 -22.93 4.82 -35.23
CA GLY A 4 -21.64 4.36 -34.66
C GLY A 4 -21.54 4.51 -33.14
N LYS A 5 -22.10 5.57 -32.54
CA LYS A 5 -21.99 5.82 -31.09
C LYS A 5 -22.74 4.79 -30.23
N LYS A 6 -23.85 4.23 -30.73
CA LYS A 6 -24.63 3.21 -30.00
C LYS A 6 -23.90 1.87 -29.96
N HIS A 7 -23.13 1.52 -31.00
CA HIS A 7 -22.40 0.26 -31.05
C HIS A 7 -21.19 0.27 -30.10
N THR A 8 -20.43 1.37 -30.02
CA THR A 8 -19.29 1.49 -29.10
C THR A 8 -19.72 1.49 -27.62
N GLN A 9 -20.85 2.13 -27.29
CA GLN A 9 -21.40 2.08 -25.92
C GLN A 9 -21.87 0.67 -25.52
N ALA A 10 -22.44 -0.09 -26.46
CA ALA A 10 -22.88 -1.45 -26.19
C ALA A 10 -21.70 -2.42 -25.94
N ILE A 11 -20.60 -2.27 -26.68
CA ILE A 11 -19.37 -3.06 -26.48
C ILE A 11 -18.72 -2.71 -25.14
N HIS A 12 -18.60 -1.42 -24.78
CA HIS A 12 -18.11 -1.02 -23.46
C HIS A 12 -18.99 -1.55 -22.32
N ALA A 13 -20.32 -1.53 -22.47
CA ALA A 13 -21.25 -2.03 -21.47
C ALA A 13 -21.20 -3.56 -21.34
N ALA A 14 -20.99 -4.28 -22.43
CA ALA A 14 -20.82 -5.74 -22.44
C ALA A 14 -19.49 -6.15 -21.78
N LEU A 15 -18.38 -5.50 -22.15
CA LEU A 15 -17.07 -5.73 -21.53
C LEU A 15 -17.06 -5.33 -20.04
N SER A 16 -17.82 -4.30 -19.64
CA SER A 16 -17.95 -3.90 -18.22
C SER A 16 -18.82 -4.86 -17.39
N ARG A 17 -19.68 -5.68 -18.02
CA ARG A 17 -20.51 -6.67 -17.30
C ARG A 17 -19.78 -7.99 -17.07
N GLU A 18 -18.80 -8.34 -17.90
CA GLU A 18 -18.06 -9.60 -17.77
C GLU A 18 -16.87 -9.54 -16.80
N PHE A 19 -16.39 -8.35 -16.44
CA PHE A 19 -15.27 -8.19 -15.51
C PHE A 19 -15.68 -7.39 -14.26
N GLN A 20 -16.64 -7.91 -13.49
CA GLN A 20 -16.85 -7.40 -12.15
C GLN A 20 -15.66 -7.82 -11.29
N VAL A 21 -14.69 -6.93 -11.14
CA VAL A 21 -13.52 -7.15 -10.28
C VAL A 21 -14.02 -7.32 -8.83
N PRO A 22 -13.78 -8.47 -8.20
CA PRO A 22 -14.29 -8.71 -6.86
C PRO A 22 -13.78 -7.66 -5.87
N LYS A 23 -14.60 -7.34 -4.86
CA LYS A 23 -14.22 -6.36 -3.85
C LYS A 23 -13.02 -6.86 -3.03
N LEU A 24 -11.90 -6.17 -3.16
CA LEU A 24 -10.73 -6.35 -2.31
C LEU A 24 -10.87 -5.54 -1.02
N GLU A 25 -10.43 -6.11 0.09
CA GLU A 25 -10.30 -5.44 1.38
C GLU A 25 -8.86 -5.50 1.89
N ARG A 26 -8.41 -4.38 2.43
CA ARG A 26 -7.09 -4.26 3.05
C ARG A 26 -7.10 -4.93 4.41
N ILE A 27 -6.10 -5.77 4.65
CA ILE A 27 -5.83 -6.41 5.92
C ILE A 27 -4.40 -6.10 6.32
N ASN A 28 -4.25 -5.47 7.47
CA ASN A 28 -2.97 -5.21 8.10
C ASN A 28 -2.75 -6.26 9.19
N VAL A 29 -1.53 -6.78 9.25
CA VAL A 29 -1.02 -7.60 10.34
C VAL A 29 -0.11 -6.70 11.16
N LEU A 30 -0.51 -6.41 12.39
CA LEU A 30 0.27 -5.58 13.30
C LEU A 30 1.15 -6.43 14.22
N GLU A 31 2.32 -5.94 14.57
CA GLU A 31 3.23 -6.48 15.59
C GLU A 31 3.55 -5.45 16.68
N PRO A 32 3.77 -5.84 17.95
CA PRO A 32 4.13 -4.89 18.99
C PRO A 32 5.56 -4.39 18.79
N LEU A 33 5.75 -3.08 18.99
CA LEU A 33 7.05 -2.41 18.97
C LEU A 33 7.86 -2.70 20.23
N SER A 34 7.22 -2.75 21.41
CA SER A 34 7.91 -2.59 22.69
C SER A 34 8.44 -3.85 23.38
N GLN A 35 8.18 -5.09 22.94
CA GLN A 35 8.92 -6.28 23.42
C GLN A 35 8.91 -7.46 22.43
N PRO A 36 10.03 -8.22 22.32
CA PRO A 36 10.07 -9.50 21.62
C PRO A 36 9.46 -10.66 22.45
N GLU A 37 8.56 -10.39 23.39
CA GLU A 37 7.81 -11.43 24.07
C GLU A 37 6.66 -11.96 23.21
N PRO A 38 6.11 -13.13 23.53
CA PRO A 38 5.32 -13.87 22.56
C PRO A 38 3.93 -13.26 22.31
N TYR A 39 3.12 -13.79 21.36
CA TYR A 39 1.70 -13.38 21.10
C TYR A 39 1.49 -12.12 20.25
N ARG A 40 2.22 -12.02 19.15
CA ARG A 40 2.55 -10.72 18.59
C ARG A 40 1.59 -10.15 17.57
N GLN A 41 0.62 -10.87 17.05
CA GLN A 41 -0.07 -10.37 15.86
C GLN A 41 -1.55 -10.09 15.99
N ARG A 42 -1.95 -8.97 15.40
CA ARG A 42 -3.35 -8.52 15.27
C ARG A 42 -3.66 -8.26 13.81
N PHE A 43 -4.70 -8.89 13.32
CA PHE A 43 -5.34 -8.49 12.07
C PHE A 43 -6.22 -7.26 12.30
N THR A 44 -6.10 -6.24 11.46
CA THR A 44 -6.99 -5.08 11.47
C THR A 44 -7.22 -4.59 10.05
N ARG A 45 -8.35 -3.91 9.82
CA ARG A 45 -8.61 -3.17 8.58
C ARG A 45 -8.23 -1.69 8.71
N GLN A 46 -7.91 -1.24 9.92
CA GLN A 46 -7.48 0.12 10.24
C GLN A 46 -5.95 0.22 10.22
N GLU A 47 -5.40 1.42 10.27
CA GLU A 47 -3.96 1.59 10.53
C GLU A 47 -3.62 1.14 11.94
N ALA A 48 -2.32 0.98 12.23
CA ALA A 48 -1.87 0.93 13.61
C ALA A 48 -2.24 2.27 14.30
N ASP A 49 -3.21 2.21 15.21
CA ASP A 49 -3.72 3.34 15.99
C ASP A 49 -3.06 3.42 17.38
N GLU A 50 -2.48 2.31 17.84
CA GLU A 50 -1.83 2.18 19.14
C GLU A 50 -0.31 2.43 19.02
N VAL A 51 0.23 3.28 19.90
CA VAL A 51 1.66 3.69 19.96
C VAL A 51 2.62 2.51 20.03
N ASP A 52 2.17 1.38 20.56
CA ASP A 52 2.98 0.18 20.74
C ASP A 52 2.88 -0.83 19.60
N TRP A 53 2.23 -0.50 18.47
CA TRP A 53 2.04 -1.43 17.36
C TRP A 53 2.57 -0.88 16.04
N SER A 54 3.18 -1.77 15.25
CA SER A 54 3.65 -1.51 13.91
C SER A 54 3.00 -2.44 12.91
N THR A 55 2.85 -1.98 11.67
CA THR A 55 2.39 -2.87 10.61
C THR A 55 3.56 -3.74 10.15
N PHE A 56 3.44 -5.05 10.37
CA PHE A 56 4.38 -6.05 9.88
C PHE A 56 4.14 -6.36 8.40
N ALA A 57 2.88 -6.56 8.02
CA ALA A 57 2.50 -6.84 6.65
C ALA A 57 1.14 -6.22 6.32
N THR A 58 0.97 -5.81 5.07
CA THR A 58 -0.33 -5.44 4.50
C THR A 58 -0.60 -6.31 3.28
N PHE A 59 -1.82 -6.81 3.18
CA PHE A 59 -2.29 -7.51 1.98
C PHE A 59 -3.75 -7.18 1.68
N TYR A 60 -4.14 -7.40 0.43
CA TYR A 60 -5.51 -7.33 -0.03
C TYR A 60 -6.04 -8.74 -0.27
N ALA A 61 -7.18 -9.03 0.35
CA ALA A 61 -7.92 -10.27 0.19
C ALA A 61 -9.36 -9.96 -0.24
N PHE A 62 -10.12 -10.96 -0.69
CA PHE A 62 -11.49 -10.73 -1.14
C PHE A 62 -12.43 -10.61 0.06
N ALA A 63 -13.30 -9.60 0.03
CA ALA A 63 -14.32 -9.40 1.06
C ALA A 63 -15.48 -10.41 0.97
N GLU A 64 -15.61 -11.07 -0.19
CA GLU A 64 -16.68 -12.01 -0.51
C GLU A 64 -16.13 -13.28 -1.17
N ALA A 65 -16.97 -14.30 -1.27
CA ALA A 65 -16.59 -15.56 -1.89
C ALA A 65 -16.35 -15.33 -3.39
N VAL A 66 -15.17 -15.74 -3.87
CA VAL A 66 -14.80 -15.71 -5.28
C VAL A 66 -14.33 -17.09 -5.72
N PRO A 67 -14.37 -17.40 -7.03
CA PRO A 67 -13.84 -18.67 -7.53
C PRO A 67 -12.42 -18.95 -7.03
N HIS A 68 -12.19 -20.17 -6.58
CA HIS A 68 -10.89 -20.68 -6.09
C HIS A 68 -10.37 -20.06 -4.78
N ALA A 69 -11.06 -19.11 -4.15
CA ALA A 69 -10.68 -18.61 -2.84
C ALA A 69 -11.43 -19.34 -1.72
N ASP A 70 -10.71 -19.67 -0.65
CA ASP A 70 -11.28 -20.27 0.56
C ASP A 70 -11.49 -19.20 1.64
N PRO A 71 -12.54 -19.31 2.47
CA PRO A 71 -12.73 -18.42 3.61
C PRO A 71 -11.64 -18.64 4.67
N VAL A 72 -11.11 -17.53 5.19
CA VAL A 72 -10.23 -17.45 6.34
C VAL A 72 -10.94 -16.64 7.41
N ALA A 73 -11.33 -17.31 8.50
CA ALA A 73 -11.91 -16.66 9.67
C ALA A 73 -10.78 -16.10 10.54
N VAL A 74 -10.97 -14.91 11.08
CA VAL A 74 -10.10 -14.28 12.07
C VAL A 74 -10.81 -14.35 13.41
N GLU A 75 -10.16 -14.99 14.37
CA GLU A 75 -10.67 -15.13 15.72
C GLU A 75 -9.83 -14.29 16.68
N ALA A 76 -10.48 -13.65 17.65
CA ALA A 76 -9.83 -12.79 18.61
C ALA A 76 -9.87 -13.39 20.01
N HIS A 77 -8.77 -13.25 20.74
CA HIS A 77 -8.71 -13.56 22.16
C HIS A 77 -8.64 -12.23 22.94
N PRO A 78 -9.44 -12.03 24.00
CA PRO A 78 -9.54 -10.73 24.67
C PRO A 78 -8.31 -10.35 25.49
N ALA A 79 -7.68 -11.30 26.19
CA ALA A 79 -6.52 -11.03 27.05
C ALA A 79 -5.48 -12.18 27.06
N PRO A 80 -4.19 -11.93 26.72
CA PRO A 80 -3.72 -10.77 25.97
C PRO A 80 -4.42 -10.67 24.60
N ARG A 81 -4.66 -9.44 24.13
CA ARG A 81 -5.36 -9.15 22.87
C ARG A 81 -4.53 -9.62 21.68
N ARG A 82 -4.97 -10.71 21.04
CA ARG A 82 -4.28 -11.36 19.91
C ARG A 82 -5.29 -11.98 18.96
N HIS A 83 -4.90 -12.12 17.70
CA HIS A 83 -5.74 -12.72 16.68
C HIS A 83 -5.11 -14.01 16.12
N ARG A 84 -5.94 -14.88 15.56
CA ARG A 84 -5.48 -16.02 14.75
C ARG A 84 -6.33 -16.15 13.50
N ALA A 85 -5.71 -16.65 12.43
CA ALA A 85 -6.40 -17.03 11.21
C ALA A 85 -6.76 -18.53 11.25
N ARG A 86 -7.97 -18.87 10.84
CA ARG A 86 -8.53 -20.23 10.81
C ARG A 86 -9.15 -20.52 9.45
N ARG A 87 -8.90 -21.72 8.91
CA ARG A 87 -9.66 -22.27 7.79
C ARG A 87 -10.71 -23.25 8.28
N PRO A 88 -11.97 -23.19 7.81
CA PRO A 88 -13.04 -24.08 8.28
C PRO A 88 -12.75 -25.58 8.09
N ARG A 89 -11.98 -25.95 7.06
CA ARG A 89 -11.64 -27.35 6.74
C ARG A 89 -10.49 -27.92 7.58
N ILE A 90 -9.79 -27.08 8.35
CA ILE A 90 -8.65 -27.49 9.17
C ILE A 90 -9.15 -27.67 10.60
N THR A 91 -9.13 -28.91 11.08
CA THR A 91 -9.49 -29.23 12.46
C THR A 91 -8.26 -29.07 13.36
N PHE A 92 -8.49 -28.46 14.53
CA PHE A 92 -7.45 -28.29 15.53
C PHE A 92 -7.72 -29.29 16.66
N PRO A 93 -6.76 -30.15 17.02
CA PRO A 93 -6.92 -31.11 18.12
C PRO A 93 -6.86 -30.44 19.51
N ARG A 94 -7.08 -29.12 19.58
CA ARG A 94 -6.82 -28.28 20.75
C ARG A 94 -8.08 -27.58 21.22
N ASP A 95 -8.08 -27.20 22.48
CA ASP A 95 -9.13 -26.35 23.05
C ASP A 95 -9.14 -24.98 22.36
N ILE A 96 -10.17 -24.76 21.55
CA ILE A 96 -10.43 -23.51 20.84
C ILE A 96 -11.49 -22.66 21.52
N THR A 97 -12.05 -23.10 22.66
CA THR A 97 -13.18 -22.42 23.33
C THR A 97 -12.86 -21.02 23.83
N LYS A 98 -11.57 -20.70 23.98
CA LYS A 98 -11.06 -19.39 24.42
C LYS A 98 -11.03 -18.33 23.31
N TRP A 99 -11.31 -18.73 22.07
CA TRP A 99 -11.25 -17.85 20.90
C TRP A 99 -12.64 -17.42 20.49
N ASN A 100 -12.85 -16.11 20.41
CA ASN A 100 -14.12 -15.53 19.98
C ASN A 100 -14.09 -15.35 18.47
N GLU A 101 -14.95 -16.08 17.77
CA GLU A 101 -15.17 -15.86 16.35
C GLU A 101 -15.94 -14.55 16.16
N SER A 102 -15.26 -13.56 15.57
CA SER A 102 -15.94 -12.35 15.14
C SER A 102 -16.64 -12.65 13.82
N LYS A 103 -17.98 -12.65 13.82
CA LYS A 103 -18.78 -12.84 12.60
C LYS A 103 -18.43 -11.86 11.47
N LYS A 104 -17.77 -10.74 11.79
CA LYS A 104 -17.38 -9.68 10.86
C LYS A 104 -15.94 -9.81 10.36
N ASP A 105 -15.12 -10.67 10.95
CA ASP A 105 -13.70 -10.76 10.61
C ASP A 105 -13.41 -12.06 9.86
N LYS A 106 -13.95 -12.16 8.65
CA LYS A 106 -13.51 -13.15 7.67
C LYS A 106 -13.07 -12.46 6.40
N PHE A 107 -12.16 -13.09 5.68
CA PHE A 107 -11.76 -12.73 4.32
C PHE A 107 -11.63 -13.99 3.47
N TYR A 108 -11.51 -13.85 2.16
CA TYR A 108 -11.33 -14.96 1.24
C TYR A 108 -9.97 -14.81 0.56
N ALA A 109 -9.17 -15.87 0.60
CA ALA A 109 -7.82 -15.90 0.03
C ALA A 109 -7.58 -17.23 -0.68
N TYR A 110 -6.63 -17.25 -1.62
CA TYR A 110 -6.38 -18.47 -2.38
C TYR A 110 -5.67 -19.53 -1.50
N PRO A 111 -6.04 -20.82 -1.60
CA PRO A 111 -5.36 -21.91 -0.92
C PRO A 111 -4.05 -22.34 -1.60
N GLN A 112 -3.86 -21.92 -2.84
CA GLN A 112 -2.71 -22.21 -3.69
C GLN A 112 -2.25 -20.93 -4.40
N THR A 113 -1.05 -20.96 -4.97
CA THR A 113 -0.51 -19.80 -5.69
C THR A 113 -1.44 -19.35 -6.81
N TYR A 114 -1.58 -18.03 -6.94
CA TYR A 114 -2.33 -17.38 -8.01
C TYR A 114 -1.51 -16.19 -8.53
N GLN A 115 -1.77 -15.77 -9.78
CA GLN A 115 -0.99 -14.70 -10.40
C GLN A 115 -1.06 -13.41 -9.56
N GLY A 116 0.12 -12.84 -9.25
CA GLY A 116 0.25 -11.59 -8.51
C GLY A 116 0.05 -11.69 -7.00
N THR A 117 -0.08 -12.89 -6.46
CA THR A 117 -0.29 -13.09 -5.01
C THR A 117 0.99 -13.51 -4.30
N ASN A 118 1.15 -13.01 -3.08
CA ASN A 118 2.21 -13.36 -2.17
C ASN A 118 1.77 -14.50 -1.25
N GLU A 119 2.72 -15.34 -0.89
CA GLU A 119 2.51 -16.40 0.09
C GLU A 119 2.54 -15.85 1.51
N PHE A 120 1.54 -16.24 2.30
CA PHE A 120 1.46 -15.96 3.73
C PHE A 120 1.24 -17.26 4.48
N HIS A 121 2.02 -17.46 5.54
CA HIS A 121 1.95 -18.66 6.36
C HIS A 121 1.31 -18.34 7.70
N VAL A 122 0.38 -19.20 8.13
CA VAL A 122 -0.14 -19.18 9.49
C VAL A 122 0.68 -20.18 10.30
N ASP A 123 1.56 -19.66 11.12
CA ASP A 123 2.41 -20.44 12.01
C ASP A 123 1.87 -20.37 13.45
N TRP A 124 2.12 -21.41 14.22
CA TRP A 124 1.65 -21.52 15.60
C TRP A 124 2.69 -22.13 16.53
N SER A 125 2.58 -21.86 17.82
CA SER A 125 3.45 -22.46 18.85
C SER A 125 2.64 -22.85 20.10
N SER A 126 3.03 -23.95 20.78
CA SER A 126 2.27 -24.55 21.89
C SER A 126 2.53 -23.93 23.25
N GLY A 127 3.68 -23.27 23.43
CA GLY A 127 4.18 -22.88 24.74
C GLY A 127 4.74 -21.47 24.73
N PRO A 128 3.91 -20.43 24.96
CA PRO A 128 2.44 -20.45 25.08
C PRO A 128 1.66 -20.44 23.75
N ASP A 129 0.30 -20.52 23.80
CA ASP A 129 -0.59 -20.61 22.61
C ASP A 129 -0.57 -19.33 21.77
N ARG A 130 0.11 -19.43 20.62
CA ARG A 130 0.52 -18.31 19.79
C ARG A 130 0.27 -18.58 18.33
N TYR A 131 -0.08 -17.52 17.62
CA TYR A 131 -0.26 -17.51 16.19
C TYR A 131 0.50 -16.32 15.60
N MET A 132 1.07 -16.52 14.42
CA MET A 132 1.67 -15.46 13.62
C MET A 132 1.44 -15.75 12.14
N ILE A 133 1.36 -14.68 11.38
CA ILE A 133 1.57 -14.62 9.96
C ILE A 133 3.05 -14.38 9.72
N SER A 134 3.64 -15.20 8.85
CA SER A 134 5.00 -15.00 8.35
C SER A 134 5.00 -15.09 6.82
N GLN A 135 6.01 -14.48 6.20
CA GLN A 135 6.35 -14.67 4.79
C GLN A 135 7.65 -15.51 4.66
N ASP A 136 8.11 -16.07 5.78
CA ASP A 136 9.31 -16.89 5.86
C ASP A 136 9.00 -18.29 5.30
N GLY A 137 9.78 -18.75 4.31
CA GLY A 137 9.56 -20.05 3.65
C GLY A 137 9.59 -21.25 4.60
N LEU A 138 10.21 -21.13 5.78
CA LEU A 138 10.18 -22.14 6.85
C LEU A 138 9.72 -21.51 8.17
N PRO A 139 8.96 -22.25 9.01
CA PRO A 139 8.58 -21.76 10.32
C PRO A 139 9.83 -21.60 11.19
N ARG A 140 9.84 -20.53 12.01
CA ARG A 140 10.91 -20.28 12.98
C ARG A 140 11.01 -21.42 14.00
N MET A 141 12.17 -21.59 14.63
CA MET A 141 12.38 -22.61 15.66
C MET A 141 11.31 -22.49 16.77
N GLY A 142 10.67 -23.62 17.12
CA GLY A 142 9.58 -23.66 18.11
C GLY A 142 8.20 -23.28 17.55
N TRP A 143 8.10 -22.96 16.26
CA TRP A 143 6.86 -22.75 15.53
C TRP A 143 6.59 -23.92 14.58
N LYS A 144 5.32 -24.14 14.30
CA LYS A 144 4.83 -25.15 13.36
C LYS A 144 3.91 -24.45 12.37
N ARG A 145 3.95 -24.87 11.11
CA ARG A 145 3.03 -24.36 10.09
C ARG A 145 1.66 -25.00 10.25
N GLN A 146 0.60 -24.20 10.27
CA GLN A 146 -0.77 -24.69 10.18
C GLN A 146 -1.21 -24.81 8.73
N PHE A 147 -1.15 -23.70 8.00
CA PHE A 147 -1.51 -23.62 6.59
C PHE A 147 -0.87 -22.40 5.96
N GLN A 148 -0.94 -22.33 4.63
CA GLN A 148 -0.60 -21.16 3.86
C GLN A 148 -1.80 -20.65 3.08
N PHE A 149 -1.81 -19.36 2.80
CA PHE A 149 -2.76 -18.72 1.90
C PHE A 149 -2.03 -17.71 1.03
N TYR A 150 -2.65 -17.35 -0.09
CA TYR A 150 -2.10 -16.40 -1.03
C TYR A 150 -3.05 -15.21 -1.19
N ALA A 151 -2.50 -14.01 -1.07
CA ALA A 151 -3.21 -12.74 -1.13
C ALA A 151 -2.32 -11.69 -1.82
N TYR A 152 -2.89 -10.57 -2.25
CA TYR A 152 -2.11 -9.53 -2.93
C TYR A 152 -1.34 -8.70 -1.90
N GLY A 153 -0.02 -8.91 -1.78
CA GLY A 153 0.82 -8.10 -0.91
C GLY A 153 0.80 -6.64 -1.35
N ALA A 154 0.83 -5.73 -0.38
CA ALA A 154 0.84 -4.30 -0.66
C ALA A 154 1.74 -3.55 0.31
N SER A 155 2.40 -2.54 -0.23
CA SER A 155 3.21 -1.60 0.53
C SER A 155 2.54 -0.24 0.59
N LYS A 156 2.68 0.44 1.74
CA LYS A 156 2.25 1.83 1.92
C LYS A 156 3.30 2.78 1.33
N TYR A 157 2.82 3.81 0.65
CA TYR A 157 3.61 4.89 0.06
C TYR A 157 3.06 6.22 0.53
N HIS A 158 3.96 7.15 0.84
CA HIS A 158 3.64 8.50 1.28
C HIS A 158 4.15 9.51 0.27
N VAL A 159 3.26 10.40 -0.19
CA VAL A 159 3.62 11.51 -1.05
C VAL A 159 3.90 12.73 -0.19
N LEU A 160 5.14 13.20 -0.24
CA LEU A 160 5.61 14.34 0.54
C LEU A 160 5.91 15.51 -0.39
N GLU A 161 5.63 16.71 0.09
CA GLU A 161 5.88 17.97 -0.62
C GLU A 161 6.84 18.81 0.22
N LYS A 162 7.86 19.37 -0.43
CA LYS A 162 8.80 20.30 0.20
C LYS A 162 8.07 21.60 0.52
N VAL A 163 8.06 21.97 1.80
CA VAL A 163 7.60 23.28 2.27
C VAL A 163 8.72 24.28 1.96
N LEU A 164 8.44 25.21 1.05
CA LEU A 164 9.37 26.29 0.73
C LEU A 164 9.10 27.49 1.64
N ASP A 165 10.13 27.94 2.34
CA ASP A 165 10.15 29.27 2.92
C ASP A 165 10.54 30.27 1.82
N MET A 166 9.56 31.09 1.41
CA MET A 166 9.75 32.09 0.36
C MET A 166 10.79 33.16 0.71
N ALA A 167 11.11 33.35 1.99
CA ALA A 167 12.15 34.29 2.42
C ALA A 167 13.56 33.75 2.15
N THR A 168 13.74 32.41 2.16
CA THR A 168 15.04 31.76 1.99
C THR A 168 15.17 30.95 0.70
N ALA A 169 14.07 30.78 -0.05
CA ALA A 169 14.05 30.03 -1.29
C ALA A 169 15.01 30.66 -2.32
N ARG A 170 15.83 29.82 -2.97
CA ARG A 170 16.69 30.30 -4.05
C ARG A 170 15.83 30.78 -5.23
N PRO A 171 16.29 31.75 -6.03
CA PRO A 171 15.61 32.16 -7.25
C PRO A 171 15.18 30.94 -8.07
N GLY A 172 13.86 30.85 -8.21
CA GLY A 172 13.07 29.81 -8.87
C GLY A 172 13.16 28.37 -8.36
N GLU A 173 13.65 28.19 -7.13
CA GLU A 173 13.34 26.99 -6.36
C GLU A 173 11.81 26.74 -6.34
N ARG A 174 11.43 25.47 -6.51
CA ARG A 174 10.03 25.01 -6.57
C ARG A 174 9.78 23.93 -5.53
N PRO A 175 8.51 23.74 -5.10
CA PRO A 175 8.18 22.64 -4.21
C PRO A 175 8.62 21.31 -4.86
N GLY A 176 9.59 20.65 -4.24
CA GLY A 176 9.96 19.28 -4.57
C GLY A 176 8.88 18.32 -4.10
N TYR A 177 8.72 17.21 -4.81
CA TYR A 177 7.85 16.11 -4.40
C TYR A 177 8.72 14.88 -4.24
N LYS A 178 8.48 14.10 -3.19
CA LYS A 178 9.14 12.80 -2.97
C LYS A 178 8.10 11.75 -2.58
N ILE A 179 8.38 10.49 -2.91
CA ILE A 179 7.60 9.36 -2.44
C ILE A 179 8.46 8.53 -1.51
N VAL A 180 7.94 8.24 -0.33
CA VAL A 180 8.61 7.38 0.65
C VAL A 180 7.80 6.09 0.79
N LYS A 181 8.49 4.94 0.69
CA LYS A 181 7.91 3.62 0.95
C LYS A 181 8.01 3.31 2.45
N GLY A 182 6.92 2.85 3.05
CA GLY A 182 6.89 2.41 4.44
C GLY A 182 5.61 2.84 5.16
N HIS A 183 5.39 2.23 6.33
CA HIS A 183 4.27 2.58 7.22
C HIS A 183 4.54 3.81 8.08
N TYR A 184 5.83 4.15 8.24
CA TYR A 184 6.33 5.27 9.00
C TYR A 184 7.03 6.24 8.06
N ILE A 185 6.89 7.53 8.35
CA ILE A 185 7.59 8.59 7.62
C ILE A 185 8.63 9.16 8.59
N PRO A 186 9.93 9.10 8.27
CA PRO A 186 10.92 9.78 9.10
C PRO A 186 10.60 11.29 9.11
N ALA A 187 10.65 11.90 10.30
CA ALA A 187 10.52 13.34 10.42
C ALA A 187 11.68 13.99 9.67
N GLU A 188 11.37 14.63 8.54
CA GLU A 188 12.36 15.33 7.73
C GLU A 188 11.99 16.81 7.66
N PRO A 189 12.82 17.71 8.24
CA PRO A 189 12.55 19.14 8.25
C PRO A 189 12.26 19.69 6.84
N GLY A 190 11.25 20.55 6.74
CA GLY A 190 10.87 21.15 5.47
C GLY A 190 10.07 20.25 4.53
N TRP A 191 9.57 19.10 4.97
CA TRP A 191 8.67 18.25 4.20
C TRP A 191 7.33 18.04 4.90
N ARG A 192 6.24 18.10 4.13
CA ARG A 192 4.88 17.79 4.62
C ARG A 192 4.30 16.59 3.88
N CYS A 193 3.63 15.70 4.62
CA CYS A 193 2.87 14.61 4.01
C CYS A 193 1.57 15.13 3.41
N ARG A 194 1.34 14.86 2.12
CA ARG A 194 0.12 15.26 1.41
C ARG A 194 -0.94 14.18 1.47
N PHE A 195 -0.57 12.97 1.10
CA PHE A 195 -1.43 11.79 1.18
C PHE A 195 -0.61 10.51 1.17
N GLY A 196 -1.23 9.41 1.53
CA GLY A 196 -0.68 8.07 1.35
C GLY A 196 -1.54 7.22 0.41
N PHE A 197 -0.93 6.19 -0.16
CA PHE A 197 -1.62 5.15 -0.93
C PHE A 197 -0.94 3.80 -0.74
N TYR A 198 -1.64 2.72 -1.05
CA TYR A 198 -1.07 1.39 -1.15
C TYR A 198 -0.89 1.01 -2.62
N GLY A 199 0.33 0.60 -2.95
CA GLY A 199 0.66 -0.05 -4.21
C GLY A 199 0.90 -1.53 -3.96
N LEU A 200 0.55 -2.37 -4.94
CA LEU A 200 0.77 -3.81 -4.84
C LEU A 200 2.25 -4.14 -5.04
N ASP A 201 2.73 -5.16 -4.33
CA ASP A 201 4.14 -5.56 -4.39
C ASP A 201 4.45 -6.45 -5.61
N ASP A 202 3.46 -7.21 -6.08
CA ASP A 202 3.56 -8.13 -7.21
C ASP A 202 2.53 -7.84 -8.32
N PRO A 203 2.79 -8.30 -9.57
CA PRO A 203 1.92 -8.05 -10.70
C PRO A 203 0.54 -8.72 -10.59
N ALA A 204 -0.47 -7.94 -10.23
CA ALA A 204 -1.87 -8.37 -10.21
C ALA A 204 -2.55 -8.21 -11.58
N PRO A 205 -3.61 -8.99 -11.88
CA PRO A 205 -4.38 -8.84 -13.11
C PRO A 205 -4.85 -7.39 -13.36
N GLY A 206 -4.44 -6.81 -14.48
CA GLY A 206 -4.78 -5.44 -14.87
C GLY A 206 -3.97 -4.33 -14.17
N ALA A 207 -2.98 -4.68 -13.34
CA ALA A 207 -2.05 -3.72 -12.76
C ALA A 207 -0.79 -3.57 -13.60
N ASN A 208 -0.26 -2.35 -13.67
CA ASN A 208 0.99 -2.00 -14.35
C ASN A 208 2.08 -1.66 -13.33
N LEU A 209 3.33 -1.90 -13.71
CA LEU A 209 4.50 -1.58 -12.91
C LEU A 209 4.87 -0.10 -13.09
N TYR A 210 4.86 0.64 -11.99
CA TYR A 210 5.31 2.03 -11.93
C TYR A 210 6.68 2.10 -11.26
N HIS A 211 7.62 2.75 -11.93
CA HIS A 211 8.96 3.01 -11.42
C HIS A 211 9.04 4.39 -10.80
N VAL A 212 9.62 4.49 -9.61
CA VAL A 212 9.89 5.76 -8.92
C VAL A 212 11.39 5.99 -8.90
N GLN A 213 11.79 7.14 -9.43
CA GLN A 213 13.19 7.56 -9.49
C GLN A 213 13.32 8.96 -8.90
N ASP A 214 14.48 9.28 -8.34
CA ASP A 214 14.77 10.65 -7.91
C ASP A 214 16.14 11.15 -8.34
N GLN A 215 16.30 12.47 -8.25
CA GLN A 215 17.52 13.19 -8.59
C GLN A 215 17.67 14.36 -7.63
N GLU A 216 18.86 14.55 -7.04
CA GLU A 216 19.10 15.55 -5.99
C GLU A 216 19.60 16.90 -6.54
N GLU A 217 20.26 16.91 -7.71
CA GLU A 217 20.94 18.09 -8.25
C GLU A 217 20.20 18.69 -9.46
N PRO A 218 20.19 20.04 -9.62
CA PRO A 218 20.53 21.05 -8.61
C PRO A 218 19.46 21.21 -7.51
N PHE A 219 18.28 20.61 -7.72
CA PHE A 219 17.17 20.55 -6.79
C PHE A 219 16.58 19.14 -6.79
N TYR A 220 15.95 18.76 -5.68
CA TYR A 220 15.30 17.47 -5.55
C TYR A 220 14.13 17.33 -6.54
N ARG A 221 14.18 16.29 -7.38
CA ARG A 221 13.16 15.94 -8.37
C ARG A 221 12.78 14.47 -8.18
N THR A 222 11.49 14.18 -8.40
CA THR A 222 10.97 12.81 -8.49
C THR A 222 10.40 12.60 -9.87
N ARG A 223 10.59 11.41 -10.42
CA ARG A 223 10.00 10.92 -11.66
C ARG A 223 9.25 9.63 -11.39
N ILE A 224 8.12 9.48 -12.06
CA ILE A 224 7.25 8.30 -11.97
C ILE A 224 6.75 7.97 -13.37
N GLY A 225 6.92 6.74 -13.80
CA GLY A 225 6.40 6.31 -15.08
C GLY A 225 6.42 4.79 -15.21
N LEU A 226 5.87 4.32 -16.33
CA LEU A 226 5.91 2.90 -16.72
C LEU A 226 7.32 2.47 -17.15
N GLU A 227 8.16 3.43 -17.54
CA GLU A 227 9.53 3.19 -17.98
C GLU A 227 10.52 3.93 -17.10
N ARG A 228 11.67 3.30 -16.84
CA ARG A 228 12.80 3.90 -16.14
C ARG A 228 13.48 4.93 -17.03
N ALA A 229 13.93 6.02 -16.45
CA ALA A 229 14.76 7.00 -17.12
C ALA A 229 16.12 6.35 -17.36
N THR A 230 16.61 6.47 -18.60
CA THR A 230 17.88 5.91 -19.03
C THR A 230 19.01 6.94 -19.04
N HIS A 231 18.70 8.22 -18.79
CA HIS A 231 19.68 9.30 -18.81
C HIS A 231 20.31 9.55 -17.42
N TRP A 232 21.44 10.25 -17.42
CA TRP A 232 22.30 10.41 -16.26
C TRP A 232 21.63 11.16 -15.10
N GLY A 233 21.89 10.71 -13.86
CA GLY A 233 21.54 11.41 -12.62
C GLY A 233 20.29 10.90 -11.90
N TRP A 234 19.46 10.06 -12.55
CA TRP A 234 18.32 9.42 -11.90
C TRP A 234 18.73 8.18 -11.11
N LYS A 235 18.29 8.10 -9.86
CA LYS A 235 18.46 6.94 -8.99
C LYS A 235 17.15 6.19 -8.86
N ASP A 236 17.15 4.90 -9.19
CA ASP A 236 16.01 4.01 -8.94
C ASP A 236 15.79 3.89 -7.42
N ARG A 237 14.58 4.21 -6.95
CA ARG A 237 14.22 4.09 -5.53
C ARG A 237 13.48 2.81 -5.24
N PHE A 238 12.35 2.62 -5.91
CA PHE A 238 11.49 1.44 -5.79
C PHE A 238 10.53 1.39 -6.97
N SER A 239 9.69 0.35 -6.98
CA SER A 239 8.60 0.22 -7.95
C SER A 239 7.39 -0.38 -7.26
N PHE A 240 6.20 -0.12 -7.79
CA PHE A 240 4.95 -0.64 -7.26
C PHE A 240 3.97 -0.92 -8.38
N TYR A 241 3.02 -1.82 -8.14
CA TYR A 241 1.95 -2.11 -9.09
C TYR A 241 0.68 -1.33 -8.73
N ALA A 242 0.06 -0.72 -9.73
CA ALA A 242 -1.21 0.01 -9.61
C ALA A 242 -2.03 -0.13 -10.90
N PHE A 243 -3.29 0.29 -10.91
CA PHE A 243 -4.20 0.08 -12.05
C PHE A 243 -4.29 1.34 -12.92
N ASP A 244 -4.43 1.19 -14.23
CA ASP A 244 -4.68 2.33 -15.13
C ASP A 244 -6.17 2.64 -15.26
N VAL A 245 -7.01 1.73 -14.77
CA VAL A 245 -8.46 1.82 -14.77
C VAL A 245 -9.00 1.80 -13.34
N PRO A 246 -10.14 2.47 -13.06
CA PRO A 246 -10.72 2.47 -11.72
C PRO A 246 -11.15 1.08 -11.29
N ILE A 247 -10.62 0.62 -10.16
CA ILE A 247 -11.00 -0.63 -9.48
C ILE A 247 -11.74 -0.30 -8.18
N HIS A 248 -12.68 -1.15 -7.76
CA HIS A 248 -13.42 -0.94 -6.52
C HIS A 248 -12.47 -0.72 -5.32
N GLY A 249 -12.64 0.40 -4.62
CA GLY A 249 -11.86 0.75 -3.43
C GLY A 249 -10.56 1.50 -3.75
N THR A 250 -10.19 1.67 -5.02
CA THR A 250 -9.07 2.53 -5.42
C THR A 250 -9.51 3.98 -5.56
N SER A 251 -8.55 4.89 -5.47
CA SER A 251 -8.71 6.32 -5.71
C SER A 251 -7.80 6.75 -6.86
N LYS A 252 -8.26 7.73 -7.64
CA LYS A 252 -7.49 8.29 -8.74
C LYS A 252 -6.32 9.11 -8.21
N VAL A 253 -5.14 8.83 -8.71
CA VAL A 253 -3.89 9.54 -8.43
C VAL A 253 -3.37 10.10 -9.73
N SER A 254 -3.29 11.43 -9.82
CA SER A 254 -2.86 12.12 -11.02
C SER A 254 -1.37 12.45 -10.94
N VAL A 255 -0.64 12.06 -11.98
CA VAL A 255 0.78 12.41 -12.18
C VAL A 255 0.83 13.57 -13.17
N HIS A 256 1.53 14.62 -12.77
CA HIS A 256 1.72 15.83 -13.55
C HIS A 256 3.21 16.03 -13.82
N TYR A 257 3.54 16.60 -14.98
CA TYR A 257 4.91 16.98 -15.32
C TYR A 257 5.04 18.50 -15.39
N MET A 258 6.23 19.03 -15.13
CA MET A 258 6.50 20.46 -15.19
C MET A 258 6.89 20.88 -16.61
N ILE A 259 6.17 21.84 -17.19
CA ILE A 259 6.34 22.22 -18.61
C ILE A 259 7.42 23.29 -18.80
N ARG A 260 7.70 24.07 -17.75
CA ARG A 260 8.67 25.17 -17.80
C ARG A 260 9.41 25.26 -16.48
N SER A 261 10.72 25.04 -16.53
CA SER A 261 11.63 25.61 -15.54
C SER A 261 11.73 27.10 -15.82
N THR A 262 11.65 27.95 -14.79
CA THR A 262 11.91 29.38 -14.96
C THR A 262 13.40 29.73 -14.92
N ASP A 263 14.24 28.78 -14.49
CA ASP A 263 15.63 29.08 -14.11
C ASP A 263 16.67 28.40 -14.98
N SER A 264 16.23 27.45 -15.81
CA SER A 264 17.11 26.75 -16.74
C SER A 264 16.64 27.04 -18.17
N GLU A 265 17.60 27.33 -19.05
CA GLU A 265 17.38 27.20 -20.51
C GLU A 265 16.99 25.76 -20.89
N ASP A 266 17.14 24.78 -19.99
CA ASP A 266 16.57 23.44 -20.12
C ASP A 266 15.04 23.51 -20.23
N VAL A 267 14.58 23.17 -21.43
CA VAL A 267 13.20 23.30 -21.87
C VAL A 267 12.26 22.37 -21.11
N TYR A 268 12.76 21.32 -20.44
CA TYR A 268 11.93 20.35 -19.72
C TYR A 268 12.65 19.77 -18.49
N PRO A 269 12.44 20.31 -17.27
CA PRO A 269 12.84 19.57 -16.09
C PRO A 269 11.94 18.33 -16.01
N ASP A 270 12.50 17.13 -16.17
CA ASP A 270 11.83 15.87 -15.90
C ASP A 270 11.48 15.80 -14.40
N GLN A 271 10.46 16.53 -13.98
CA GLN A 271 10.00 16.63 -12.60
C GLN A 271 8.53 16.32 -12.58
N HIS A 272 8.16 15.31 -11.80
CA HIS A 272 6.79 14.90 -11.62
C HIS A 272 6.26 15.37 -10.28
N ARG A 273 4.97 15.70 -10.27
CA ARG A 273 4.16 15.95 -9.09
C ARG A 273 3.03 14.94 -9.07
N ILE A 274 2.71 14.44 -7.87
CA ILE A 274 1.57 13.55 -7.66
C ILE A 274 0.53 14.26 -6.81
N THR A 275 -0.73 14.14 -7.20
CA THR A 275 -1.84 14.82 -6.54
C THR A 275 -3.14 14.05 -6.73
N LEU A 276 -4.09 14.27 -5.82
CA LEU A 276 -5.47 13.76 -5.93
C LEU A 276 -6.39 14.75 -6.68
N GLY A 277 -5.94 15.99 -6.89
CA GLY A 277 -6.64 17.05 -7.60
C GLY A 277 -6.07 17.36 -8.98
N LEU A 278 -6.73 18.27 -9.68
CA LEU A 278 -6.39 18.72 -11.03
C LEU A 278 -5.01 19.43 -11.11
N PRO A 279 -4.39 19.43 -12.30
CA PRO A 279 -3.20 20.24 -12.53
C PRO A 279 -3.49 21.73 -12.34
N SER A 280 -2.46 22.49 -11.98
CA SER A 280 -2.54 23.93 -11.70
C SER A 280 -1.18 24.58 -11.89
N GLY A 281 -1.16 25.83 -12.35
CA GLY A 281 0.09 26.58 -12.58
C GLY A 281 0.92 26.00 -13.72
N ALA A 282 2.21 25.76 -13.48
CA ALA A 282 3.18 25.27 -14.47
C ALA A 282 3.20 23.74 -14.66
N TRP A 283 2.16 23.05 -14.17
CA TRP A 283 2.06 21.61 -14.19
C TRP A 283 1.01 21.16 -15.21
N GLU A 284 1.36 20.25 -16.10
CA GLU A 284 0.44 19.61 -17.04
C GLU A 284 0.14 18.17 -16.63
N HIS A 285 -1.01 17.68 -17.05
CA HIS A 285 -1.40 16.29 -16.83
C HIS A 285 -0.51 15.35 -17.66
N LEU A 286 0.04 14.31 -17.02
CA LEU A 286 0.82 13.28 -17.70
C LEU A 286 -0.01 12.00 -17.85
N PHE A 287 -0.41 11.39 -16.73
CA PHE A 287 -1.29 10.23 -16.69
C PHE A 287 -1.98 10.12 -15.33
N ASP A 288 -2.99 9.25 -15.25
CA ASP A 288 -3.63 8.85 -14.00
C ASP A 288 -3.32 7.38 -13.71
N PHE A 289 -3.15 7.04 -12.44
CA PHE A 289 -3.20 5.66 -11.97
C PHE A 289 -4.18 5.56 -10.79
N TYR A 290 -4.63 4.35 -10.49
CA TYR A 290 -5.59 4.05 -9.45
C TYR A 290 -4.94 3.14 -8.42
N ALA A 291 -4.84 3.64 -7.19
CA ALA A 291 -4.24 2.95 -6.06
C ALA A 291 -5.18 2.98 -4.87
N PHE A 292 -5.02 2.06 -3.92
CA PHE A 292 -5.88 2.05 -2.74
C PHE A 292 -5.48 3.22 -1.82
N PRO A 293 -6.42 4.05 -1.34
CA PRO A 293 -6.09 5.16 -0.49
C PRO A 293 -5.53 4.66 0.85
N ALA A 294 -4.53 5.37 1.38
CA ALA A 294 -4.02 5.14 2.73
C ALA A 294 -4.28 6.39 3.58
N PRO A 295 -4.60 6.24 4.87
CA PRO A 295 -4.63 7.37 5.79
C PRO A 295 -3.31 8.15 5.77
N SER A 296 -3.42 9.47 5.64
CA SER A 296 -2.29 10.39 5.74
C SER A 296 -1.81 10.47 7.17
N VAL A 297 -0.49 10.39 7.37
CA VAL A 297 0.13 10.73 8.65
C VAL A 297 0.28 12.25 8.68
N GLN A 298 -0.26 12.90 9.70
CA GLN A 298 0.08 14.29 9.96
C GLN A 298 1.48 14.31 10.57
N LEU A 299 2.45 14.83 9.82
CA LEU A 299 3.77 15.11 10.37
C LEU A 299 3.59 16.29 11.34
N LEU A 300 3.58 16.00 12.64
CA LEU A 300 3.72 17.06 13.63
C LEU A 300 5.13 17.62 13.47
N LEU A 301 5.24 18.90 13.15
CA LEU A 301 6.49 19.63 13.29
C LEU A 301 6.77 19.64 14.79
N GLU A 302 7.73 18.85 15.24
CA GLU A 302 8.23 18.97 16.60
C GLU A 302 8.79 20.39 16.75
N GLU A 303 8.12 21.20 17.59
CA GLU A 303 8.80 22.34 18.20
C GLU A 303 10.00 21.78 18.97
N GLU A 304 11.18 22.35 18.71
CA GLU A 304 12.48 21.91 19.20
C GLU A 304 12.42 21.47 20.69
N GLY A 305 12.34 20.16 20.98
CA GLY A 305 12.41 19.73 22.39
C GLY A 305 11.96 18.33 22.82
N GLY A 306 11.35 17.46 22.00
CA GLY A 306 10.93 16.16 22.53
C GLY A 306 10.34 15.17 21.54
N GLY A 307 11.21 14.30 21.02
CA GLY A 307 10.92 13.23 20.06
C GLY A 307 9.67 12.39 20.36
N LYS A 308 8.66 12.46 19.49
CA LYS A 308 7.70 11.39 19.24
C LYS A 308 7.43 11.24 17.74
N TYR A 309 7.91 10.12 17.22
CA TYR A 309 7.63 9.63 15.87
C TYR A 309 6.19 9.10 15.77
N TYR A 310 5.53 9.35 14.63
CA TYR A 310 4.21 8.84 14.25
C TYR A 310 4.29 8.03 12.96
#